data_AF-A0A8X7QC01-F1
#
_entry.id   AF-A0A8X7QC01-F1
#
_cell.length_a   1.000
_cell.length_b   1.000
_cell.length_c   1.000
_cell.angle_alpha   90.00
_cell.angle_beta   90.00
_cell.angle_gamma   90.00
#
_symmetry.space_group_name_H-M   'P 1'
#
loop_
_entity.id
_entity.type
_entity.pdbx_description
1 polymer ?
#
loop_
_entity_poly.entity_id
_entity_poly.type
_entity_poly.pdbx_seq_one_letter_code
_entity_poly.pdbx_strand_id
1 'polypeptide(L)'
;MVEMTFLDLPSEIQQLIVSCVAKNSFQALSTCKSMRALADTPDVYSSFDLYKYPWWTGLRDTLLRRCYDVGNPSTLYIKGVEYFYSLQHHEEGLALMKRAADAGYERALYTYAMTRKLYWDDEEYFASFTREAVGTIGWLVRMDDAPWVPVVNEGFLAKKFMFMSTDRPLFYNCPYLVCIITPMLYDF
;
A
#
# COMPACT_ATOMS: atom_id res chain seq x y z
N MET A 1 17.31 -39.37 -17.05
CA MET A 1 17.06 -38.53 -15.87
C MET A 1 15.59 -38.23 -15.84
N VAL A 2 14.89 -38.56 -14.74
CA VAL A 2 13.48 -38.15 -14.57
C VAL A 2 13.51 -36.66 -14.25
N GLU A 3 12.91 -35.86 -15.12
CA GLU A 3 12.70 -34.44 -14.87
C GLU A 3 11.64 -34.31 -13.77
N MET A 4 12.03 -33.79 -12.61
CA MET A 4 11.11 -33.51 -11.51
C MET A 4 10.47 -32.16 -11.77
N THR A 5 9.15 -32.13 -11.91
CA THR A 5 8.38 -30.92 -12.17
C THR A 5 7.93 -30.29 -10.86
N PHE A 6 7.53 -29.01 -10.90
CA PHE A 6 6.98 -28.31 -9.74
C PHE A 6 5.79 -29.03 -9.08
N LEU A 7 4.98 -29.74 -9.87
CA LEU A 7 3.83 -30.49 -9.38
C LEU A 7 4.20 -31.79 -8.65
N ASP A 8 5.44 -32.25 -8.80
CA ASP A 8 5.95 -33.45 -8.14
C ASP A 8 6.49 -33.15 -6.72
N LEU A 9 6.52 -31.86 -6.32
CA LEU A 9 6.91 -31.44 -4.98
C LEU A 9 5.78 -31.67 -3.96
N PRO A 10 6.07 -31.85 -2.66
CA PRO A 10 5.06 -31.83 -1.61
C PRO A 10 4.23 -30.54 -1.60
N SER A 11 2.96 -30.65 -1.21
CA SER A 11 2.00 -29.53 -1.21
C SER A 11 2.47 -28.32 -0.41
N GLU A 12 3.16 -28.53 0.71
CA GLU A 12 3.68 -27.47 1.57
C GLU A 12 4.77 -26.66 0.85
N ILE A 13 5.63 -27.33 0.09
CA ILE A 13 6.70 -26.69 -0.68
C ILE A 13 6.10 -25.94 -1.87
N GLN A 14 5.10 -26.51 -2.54
CA GLN A 14 4.38 -25.82 -3.62
C GLN A 14 3.75 -24.52 -3.14
N GLN A 15 3.09 -24.54 -1.97
CA GLN A 15 2.45 -23.35 -1.37
C GLN A 15 3.47 -22.27 -0.99
N LEU A 16 4.61 -22.66 -0.40
CA LEU A 16 5.68 -21.71 -0.05
C LEU A 16 6.24 -21.02 -1.30
N ILE A 17 6.51 -21.79 -2.37
CA ILE A 17 6.98 -21.25 -3.65
C ILE A 17 5.92 -20.32 -4.24
N VAL A 18 4.65 -20.72 -4.27
CA VAL A 18 3.56 -19.90 -4.82
C VAL A 18 3.38 -18.61 -4.03
N SER A 19 3.44 -18.64 -2.70
CA SER A 19 3.38 -17.42 -1.87
C SER A 19 4.58 -16.50 -2.13
N CYS A 20 5.78 -17.06 -2.24
CA CYS A 20 6.98 -16.29 -2.56
C CYS A 20 6.89 -15.66 -3.96
N VAL A 21 6.41 -16.40 -4.96
CA VAL A 21 6.17 -15.89 -6.30
C VAL A 21 5.05 -14.85 -6.32
N ALA A 22 3.97 -15.05 -5.58
CA ALA A 22 2.88 -14.07 -5.46
C ALA A 22 3.36 -12.74 -4.91
N LYS A 23 4.26 -12.76 -3.93
CA LYS A 23 4.88 -11.56 -3.35
C LYS A 23 5.83 -10.83 -4.31
N ASN A 24 6.52 -11.56 -5.19
CA ASN A 24 7.66 -11.02 -5.95
C ASN A 24 7.45 -10.92 -7.46
N SER A 25 6.57 -11.72 -8.06
CA SER A 25 6.38 -11.81 -9.52
C SER A 25 4.96 -12.24 -9.88
N PHE A 26 4.10 -11.23 -10.07
CA PHE A 26 2.74 -11.45 -10.53
C PHE A 26 2.67 -12.08 -11.93
N GLN A 27 3.64 -11.77 -12.80
CA GLN A 27 3.66 -12.28 -14.18
C GLN A 27 3.76 -13.81 -14.25
N ALA A 28 4.39 -14.44 -13.27
CA ALA A 28 4.45 -15.90 -13.18
C ALA A 28 3.07 -16.52 -12.84
N LEU A 29 2.26 -15.86 -12.00
CA LEU A 29 0.89 -16.30 -11.69
C LEU A 29 -0.11 -16.04 -12.83
N SER A 30 0.15 -15.02 -13.65
CA SER A 30 -0.70 -14.72 -14.80
C SER A 30 -0.39 -15.60 -16.01
N THR A 31 0.81 -16.16 -16.13
CA THR A 31 1.20 -16.99 -17.29
C THR A 31 1.05 -18.49 -17.05
N CYS A 32 1.16 -18.97 -15.81
CA CYS A 32 1.10 -20.40 -15.48
C CYS A 32 -0.24 -20.80 -14.84
N LYS A 33 -1.02 -21.66 -15.52
CA LYS A 33 -2.32 -22.16 -15.03
C LYS A 33 -2.20 -22.94 -13.72
N SER A 34 -1.18 -23.80 -13.59
CA SER A 34 -0.97 -24.62 -12.39
C SER A 34 -0.63 -23.75 -11.18
N MET A 35 0.28 -22.78 -11.34
CA MET A 35 0.61 -21.83 -10.27
C MET A 35 -0.59 -20.96 -9.89
N ARG A 36 -1.41 -20.56 -10.87
CA ARG A 36 -2.64 -19.82 -10.60
C ARG A 36 -3.65 -20.63 -9.79
N ALA A 37 -3.85 -21.90 -10.13
CA ALA A 37 -4.76 -22.78 -9.40
C ALA A 37 -4.29 -22.99 -7.95
N LEU A 38 -2.98 -23.15 -7.74
CA LEU A 38 -2.39 -23.27 -6.41
C LEU A 38 -2.37 -21.94 -5.63
N ALA A 39 -2.41 -20.81 -6.34
CA ALA A 39 -2.50 -19.47 -5.78
C ALA A 39 -3.93 -19.04 -5.42
N ASP A 40 -4.95 -19.84 -5.74
CA ASP A 40 -6.36 -19.54 -5.44
C ASP A 40 -6.70 -19.91 -3.99
N THR A 41 -6.01 -19.29 -3.05
CA THR A 41 -6.17 -19.54 -1.61
C THR A 41 -6.17 -18.23 -0.82
N PRO A 42 -6.88 -18.16 0.32
CA PRO A 42 -6.91 -16.97 1.16
C PRO A 42 -5.53 -16.49 1.62
N ASP A 43 -4.62 -17.41 1.93
CA ASP A 43 -3.26 -17.09 2.39
C ASP A 43 -2.41 -16.43 1.31
N VAL A 44 -2.59 -16.84 0.05
CA VAL A 44 -1.91 -16.19 -1.07
C VAL A 44 -2.53 -14.81 -1.30
N TYR A 45 -3.85 -14.68 -1.20
CA TYR A 45 -4.54 -13.40 -1.33
C TYR A 45 -4.16 -12.38 -0.26
N SER A 46 -3.99 -12.80 0.99
CA SER A 46 -3.54 -11.92 2.08
C SER A 46 -2.08 -11.46 1.89
N SER A 47 -1.29 -12.18 1.10
CA SER A 47 0.13 -11.92 0.89
C SER A 47 0.47 -10.98 -0.27
N PHE A 48 -0.48 -10.69 -1.17
CA PHE A 48 -0.22 -9.79 -2.30
C PHE A 48 0.06 -8.35 -1.86
N ASP A 49 1.07 -7.73 -2.48
CA ASP A 49 1.20 -6.27 -2.52
C ASP A 49 0.60 -5.76 -3.84
N LEU A 50 -0.67 -5.37 -3.80
CA LEU A 50 -1.40 -4.86 -4.95
C LEU A 50 -0.99 -3.45 -5.36
N TYR A 51 -0.20 -2.75 -4.54
CA TYR A 51 0.36 -1.48 -4.95
C TYR A 51 1.38 -1.67 -6.08
N LYS A 52 2.15 -2.76 -6.02
CA LYS A 52 3.12 -3.19 -7.05
C LYS A 52 2.47 -3.87 -8.26
N TYR A 53 1.14 -3.91 -8.29
CA TYR A 53 0.40 -4.61 -9.33
C TYR A 53 0.36 -3.81 -10.64
N PRO A 54 0.67 -4.43 -11.79
CA PRO A 54 0.49 -3.80 -13.10
C PRO A 54 -1.00 -3.61 -13.39
N TRP A 55 -1.47 -2.40 -13.15
CA TRP A 55 -2.87 -1.99 -13.17
C TRP A 55 -3.50 -2.11 -14.57
N TRP A 56 -2.71 -2.16 -15.65
CA TRP A 56 -3.18 -2.38 -17.02
C TRP A 56 -3.56 -3.84 -17.34
N THR A 57 -3.38 -4.77 -16.39
CA THR A 57 -3.77 -6.17 -16.61
C THR A 57 -5.27 -6.35 -16.33
N GLY A 58 -6.01 -6.94 -17.28
CA GLY A 58 -7.47 -7.14 -17.19
C GLY A 58 -7.96 -8.11 -16.10
N LEU A 59 -7.07 -8.55 -15.19
CA LEU A 59 -7.38 -9.42 -14.05
C LEU A 59 -7.72 -8.62 -12.77
N ARG A 60 -7.77 -7.29 -12.89
CA ARG A 60 -7.86 -6.33 -11.79
C ARG A 60 -9.06 -6.58 -10.87
N ASP A 61 -10.27 -6.66 -11.42
CA ASP A 61 -11.48 -6.62 -10.58
C ASP A 61 -11.69 -7.89 -9.75
N THR A 62 -11.45 -9.05 -10.34
CA THR A 62 -11.60 -10.34 -9.62
C THR A 62 -10.53 -10.50 -8.54
N LEU A 63 -9.27 -10.12 -8.84
CA LEU A 63 -8.19 -10.22 -7.87
C LEU A 63 -8.35 -9.21 -6.73
N LEU A 64 -8.66 -7.94 -7.04
CA LEU A 64 -8.93 -6.93 -6.03
C LEU A 64 -10.08 -7.34 -5.12
N ARG A 65 -11.17 -7.90 -5.68
CA ARG A 65 -12.29 -8.39 -4.87
C ARG A 65 -11.86 -9.50 -3.92
N ARG A 66 -11.19 -10.53 -4.42
CA ARG A 66 -10.70 -11.65 -3.58
C ARG A 66 -9.74 -11.18 -2.49
N CYS A 67 -8.81 -10.29 -2.81
CA CYS A 67 -7.88 -9.70 -1.83
C CYS A 67 -8.63 -8.83 -0.81
N TYR A 68 -9.64 -8.08 -1.22
CA TYR A 68 -10.46 -7.28 -0.32
C TYR A 68 -11.28 -8.15 0.64
N ASP A 69 -11.89 -9.23 0.15
CA ASP A 69 -12.72 -10.14 0.93
C ASP A 69 -11.92 -10.82 2.06
N VAL A 70 -10.63 -11.10 1.84
CA VAL A 70 -9.73 -11.66 2.87
C VAL A 70 -9.07 -10.59 3.75
N GLY A 71 -9.36 -9.30 3.53
CA GLY A 71 -8.79 -8.21 4.30
C GLY A 71 -7.32 -7.93 4.01
N ASN A 72 -6.85 -8.17 2.79
CA ASN A 72 -5.47 -7.89 2.38
C ASN A 72 -5.10 -6.42 2.68
N PRO A 73 -4.02 -6.15 3.44
CA PRO A 73 -3.68 -4.79 3.86
C PRO A 73 -3.41 -3.81 2.71
N SER A 74 -2.76 -4.26 1.63
CA SER A 74 -2.50 -3.40 0.46
C SER A 74 -3.80 -3.00 -0.27
N THR A 75 -4.80 -3.89 -0.29
CA THR A 75 -6.11 -3.63 -0.91
C THR A 75 -6.93 -2.68 -0.06
N LEU A 76 -6.95 -2.91 1.25
CA LEU A 76 -7.61 -2.03 2.21
C LEU A 76 -7.01 -0.62 2.13
N TYR A 77 -5.70 -0.50 1.99
CA TYR A 77 -5.02 0.78 1.77
C TYR A 77 -5.49 1.46 0.48
N ILE A 78 -5.41 0.78 -0.67
CA ILE A 78 -5.81 1.34 -1.97
C ILE A 78 -7.26 1.83 -1.93
N LYS A 79 -8.17 0.99 -1.40
CA LYS A 79 -9.59 1.36 -1.26
C LYS A 79 -9.78 2.51 -0.27
N GLY A 80 -9.05 2.51 0.83
CA GLY A 80 -9.10 3.58 1.82
C GLY A 80 -8.69 4.94 1.26
N VAL A 81 -7.61 4.97 0.46
CA VAL A 81 -7.14 6.17 -0.24
C VAL A 81 -8.17 6.64 -1.27
N GLU A 82 -8.70 5.74 -2.11
CA GLU A 82 -9.75 6.05 -3.09
C GLU A 82 -11.00 6.63 -2.41
N TYR A 83 -11.47 5.99 -1.34
CA TYR A 83 -12.66 6.41 -0.62
C TYR A 83 -12.47 7.78 0.03
N PHE A 84 -11.33 7.99 0.69
CA PHE A 84 -11.07 9.22 1.42
C PHE A 84 -10.82 10.40 0.47
N TYR A 85 -9.87 10.26 -0.45
CA TYR A 85 -9.37 11.40 -1.23
C TYR A 85 -10.16 11.64 -2.52
N SER A 86 -10.67 10.58 -3.14
CA SER A 86 -11.33 10.66 -4.45
C SER A 86 -12.85 10.71 -4.32
N LEU A 87 -13.42 9.83 -3.49
CA LEU A 87 -14.87 9.70 -3.32
C LEU A 87 -15.43 10.51 -2.15
N GLN A 88 -14.58 11.12 -1.31
CA GLN A 88 -14.97 11.93 -0.14
C GLN A 88 -15.73 11.15 0.94
N HIS A 89 -15.66 9.83 0.93
CA HIS A 89 -16.15 8.97 1.99
C HIS A 89 -15.14 8.93 3.14
N HIS A 90 -14.99 10.05 3.85
CA HIS A 90 -13.88 10.26 4.79
C HIS A 90 -13.85 9.23 5.94
N GLU A 91 -14.99 8.90 6.54
CA GLU A 91 -15.02 7.95 7.67
C GLU A 91 -14.66 6.53 7.22
N GLU A 92 -15.27 6.05 6.14
CA GLU A 92 -15.01 4.73 5.56
C GLU A 92 -13.57 4.60 5.08
N GLY A 93 -13.09 5.60 4.33
CA GLY A 93 -11.74 5.62 3.80
C GLY A 93 -10.68 5.64 4.91
N LEU A 94 -10.91 6.42 5.96
CA LEU A 94 -10.02 6.49 7.12
C LEU A 94 -10.02 5.17 7.91
N ALA A 95 -11.17 4.54 8.11
CA ALA A 95 -11.29 3.25 8.78
C ALA A 95 -10.54 2.13 8.02
N LEU A 96 -10.63 2.12 6.68
CA LEU A 96 -9.90 1.18 5.83
C LEU A 96 -8.37 1.40 5.91
N MET A 97 -7.92 2.65 5.85
CA MET A 97 -6.49 2.99 6.03
C MET A 97 -6.00 2.57 7.42
N LYS A 98 -6.79 2.79 8.47
CA LYS A 98 -6.45 2.35 9.83
C LYS A 98 -6.29 0.84 9.91
N ARG A 99 -7.23 0.06 9.34
CA ARG A 99 -7.15 -1.40 9.36
C ARG A 99 -5.90 -1.93 8.64
N ALA A 100 -5.54 -1.32 7.51
CA ALA A 100 -4.31 -1.66 6.81
C ALA A 100 -3.06 -1.30 7.65
N ALA A 101 -3.09 -0.16 8.33
CA ALA A 101 -2.02 0.29 9.20
C ALA A 101 -1.83 -0.63 10.42
N ASP A 102 -2.93 -0.99 11.11
CA ASP A 102 -2.94 -1.91 12.25
C ASP A 102 -2.45 -3.32 11.85
N ALA A 103 -2.62 -3.71 10.58
CA ALA A 103 -2.08 -4.94 10.01
C ALA A 103 -0.59 -4.85 9.62
N GLY A 104 0.08 -3.73 9.91
CA GLY A 104 1.51 -3.53 9.68
C GLY A 104 1.87 -3.11 8.25
N TYR A 105 0.91 -2.67 7.44
CA TYR A 105 1.22 -2.20 6.09
C TYR A 105 1.83 -0.79 6.15
N GLU A 106 3.14 -0.73 5.96
CA GLU A 106 3.96 0.48 6.15
C GLU A 106 3.44 1.72 5.41
N ARG A 107 2.98 1.56 4.16
CA ARG A 107 2.38 2.67 3.39
C ARG A 107 1.09 3.19 4.05
N ALA A 108 0.23 2.29 4.55
CA ALA A 108 -0.98 2.71 5.25
C ALA A 108 -0.69 3.36 6.59
N LEU A 109 0.31 2.86 7.34
CA LEU A 109 0.74 3.47 8.61
C LEU A 109 1.09 4.95 8.40
N TYR A 110 1.97 5.25 7.44
CA TYR A 110 2.37 6.62 7.14
C TYR A 110 1.21 7.47 6.63
N THR A 111 0.46 6.98 5.63
CA THR A 111 -0.65 7.74 5.04
C THR A 111 -1.74 8.01 6.08
N TYR A 112 -2.10 7.04 6.92
CA TYR A 112 -3.09 7.21 7.98
C TYR A 112 -2.66 8.28 8.98
N ALA A 113 -1.41 8.21 9.46
CA ALA A 113 -0.87 9.22 10.36
C ALA A 113 -0.95 10.62 9.72
N MET A 114 -0.47 10.76 8.48
CA MET A 114 -0.54 12.00 7.70
C MET A 114 -1.96 12.55 7.61
N THR A 115 -2.94 11.71 7.25
CA THR A 115 -4.35 12.09 7.20
C THR A 115 -4.85 12.58 8.55
N ARG A 116 -4.51 11.90 9.64
CA ARG A 116 -4.91 12.28 11.02
C ARG A 116 -4.38 13.65 11.40
N LYS A 117 -3.09 13.92 11.16
CA LYS A 117 -2.48 15.25 11.40
C LYS A 117 -3.13 16.34 10.54
N LEU A 118 -3.29 16.10 9.24
CA LEU A 118 -3.80 17.11 8.30
C LEU A 118 -5.25 17.53 8.58
N TYR A 119 -6.08 16.61 9.07
CA TYR A 119 -7.52 16.85 9.20
C TYR A 119 -7.96 17.11 10.64
N TRP A 120 -7.20 16.63 11.64
CA TRP A 120 -7.56 16.72 13.05
C TRP A 120 -6.43 17.17 13.97
N ASP A 121 -5.26 17.53 13.43
CA ASP A 121 -4.06 17.91 14.20
C ASP A 121 -3.60 16.82 15.19
N ASP A 122 -3.93 15.56 14.89
CA ASP A 122 -3.61 14.41 15.73
C ASP A 122 -2.21 13.86 15.39
N GLU A 123 -1.32 13.91 16.38
CA GLU A 123 0.07 13.47 16.30
C GLU A 123 0.34 12.09 16.91
N GLU A 124 -0.65 11.43 17.53
CA GLU A 124 -0.42 10.19 18.30
C GLU A 124 0.25 9.10 17.45
N TYR A 125 -0.30 8.86 16.26
CA TYR A 125 0.28 7.91 15.31
C TYR A 125 1.62 8.40 14.72
N PHE A 126 1.80 9.70 14.57
CA PHE A 126 3.05 10.26 14.07
C PHE A 126 4.22 10.11 15.03
N ALA A 127 3.95 10.33 16.32
CA ALA A 127 4.95 10.22 17.37
C ALA A 127 5.52 8.80 17.48
N SER A 128 4.79 7.79 16.97
CA SER A 128 5.24 6.39 16.96
C SER A 128 6.34 6.08 15.93
N PHE A 129 6.60 6.95 14.95
CA PHE A 129 7.61 6.68 13.93
C PHE A 129 9.01 7.16 14.36
N THR A 130 10.00 6.29 14.19
CA THR A 130 11.40 6.71 14.26
C THR A 130 11.80 7.48 12.99
N ARG A 131 12.83 8.32 13.09
CA ARG A 131 13.36 9.06 11.94
C ARG A 131 13.76 8.14 10.79
N GLU A 132 14.35 6.97 11.07
CA GLU A 132 14.68 5.98 10.05
C GLU A 132 13.43 5.36 9.40
N ALA A 133 12.38 5.08 10.19
CA ALA A 133 11.13 4.53 9.68
C ALA A 133 10.46 5.52 8.72
N VAL A 134 10.40 6.81 9.08
CA VAL A 134 9.84 7.84 8.19
C VAL A 134 10.68 8.00 6.91
N GLY A 135 12.00 7.96 7.02
CA GLY A 135 12.90 8.02 5.86
C GLY A 135 12.69 6.85 4.90
N THR A 136 12.56 5.64 5.44
CA THR A 136 12.32 4.39 4.68
C THR A 136 10.95 4.39 4.03
N ILE A 137 9.89 4.67 4.79
CA ILE A 137 8.52 4.68 4.27
C ILE A 137 8.34 5.79 3.24
N GLY A 138 8.92 6.97 3.50
CA GLY A 138 8.92 8.05 2.54
C GLY A 138 9.67 7.71 1.25
N TRP A 139 10.72 6.88 1.31
CA TRP A 139 11.41 6.40 0.12
C TRP A 139 10.58 5.37 -0.65
N LEU A 140 9.87 4.48 0.04
CA LEU A 140 8.96 3.48 -0.56
C LEU A 140 7.76 4.12 -1.28
N VAL A 141 7.28 5.26 -0.79
CA VAL A 141 6.21 6.01 -1.46
C VAL A 141 6.76 6.67 -2.74
N ARG A 142 7.94 7.32 -2.68
CA ARG A 142 8.57 8.06 -3.80
C ARG A 142 9.07 7.24 -4.99
N MET A 143 9.41 5.96 -4.79
CA MET A 143 10.07 5.15 -5.83
C MET A 143 9.09 4.40 -6.74
N ASP A 144 7.80 4.41 -6.40
CA ASP A 144 6.78 3.73 -7.17
C ASP A 144 5.86 4.79 -7.80
N ASP A 145 6.07 5.08 -9.10
CA ASP A 145 5.24 5.95 -9.98
C ASP A 145 3.82 5.38 -10.20
N ALA A 146 3.15 4.96 -9.12
CA ALA A 146 1.94 4.17 -9.20
C ALA A 146 0.72 5.12 -9.33
N PRO A 147 0.00 5.08 -10.46
CA PRO A 147 -1.02 6.08 -10.83
C PRO A 147 -2.38 5.77 -10.18
N TRP A 148 -2.37 5.33 -8.92
CA TRP A 148 -3.55 4.68 -8.35
C TRP A 148 -4.74 5.62 -8.17
N VAL A 149 -4.52 6.94 -8.08
CA VAL A 149 -5.58 7.92 -8.29
C VAL A 149 -4.96 9.27 -8.67
N PRO A 150 -5.38 9.93 -9.76
CA PRO A 150 -5.22 11.38 -9.86
C PRO A 150 -6.04 12.03 -8.74
N VAL A 151 -5.40 12.47 -7.66
CA VAL A 151 -6.13 13.11 -6.55
C VAL A 151 -6.41 14.56 -6.91
N VAL A 152 -7.50 14.79 -7.65
CA VAL A 152 -7.92 16.13 -8.09
C VAL A 152 -8.98 16.71 -7.14
N ASN A 153 -8.76 16.59 -5.83
CA ASN A 153 -9.66 17.16 -4.83
C ASN A 153 -9.09 18.48 -4.31
N GLU A 154 -9.73 19.61 -4.66
CA GLU A 154 -9.30 20.96 -4.26
C GLU A 154 -9.20 21.13 -2.73
N GLY A 155 -10.09 20.49 -1.96
CA GLY A 155 -10.05 20.56 -0.50
C GLY A 155 -8.83 19.84 0.09
N PHE A 156 -8.44 18.72 -0.50
CA PHE A 156 -7.19 18.04 -0.15
C PHE A 156 -5.98 18.88 -0.54
N LEU A 157 -5.97 19.43 -1.77
CA LEU A 157 -4.89 20.29 -2.24
C LEU A 157 -4.69 21.50 -1.34
N ALA A 158 -5.77 22.18 -0.92
CA ALA A 158 -5.71 23.31 0.00
C ALA A 158 -5.10 22.93 1.36
N LYS A 159 -5.53 21.81 1.96
CA LYS A 159 -4.95 21.31 3.22
C LYS A 159 -3.49 20.88 3.07
N LYS A 160 -3.14 20.26 1.94
CA LYS A 160 -1.77 19.91 1.57
C LYS A 160 -0.90 21.18 1.46
N PHE A 161 -1.36 22.23 0.79
CA PHE A 161 -0.66 23.50 0.70
C PHE A 161 -0.49 24.18 2.05
N MET A 162 -1.53 24.19 2.89
CA MET A 162 -1.45 24.71 4.26
C MET A 162 -0.36 23.99 5.05
N PHE A 163 -0.42 22.66 5.14
CA PHE A 163 0.59 21.84 5.83
C PHE A 163 2.01 22.07 5.29
N MET A 164 2.16 22.19 3.97
CA MET A 164 3.44 22.52 3.35
C MET A 164 3.98 23.89 3.75
N SER A 165 3.12 24.83 4.14
CA SER A 165 3.51 26.18 4.54
C SER A 165 3.69 26.34 6.05
N THR A 166 2.91 25.63 6.86
CA THR A 166 2.86 25.80 8.33
C THR A 166 3.72 24.78 9.04
N ASP A 167 3.54 23.51 8.70
CA ASP A 167 4.10 22.40 9.47
C ASP A 167 5.41 21.93 8.86
N ARG A 168 5.53 21.91 7.52
CA ARG A 168 6.77 21.54 6.83
C ARG A 168 7.97 22.34 7.36
N PRO A 169 7.96 23.67 7.51
CA PRO A 169 9.12 24.39 8.05
C PRO A 169 9.50 23.97 9.48
N LEU A 170 8.52 23.56 10.31
CA LEU A 170 8.77 23.09 11.68
C LEU A 170 9.51 21.74 11.68
N PHE A 171 9.27 20.89 10.68
CA PHE A 171 10.01 19.66 10.48
C PHE A 171 11.39 19.90 9.81
N TYR A 172 11.56 20.98 9.04
CA TYR A 172 12.79 21.28 8.28
C TYR A 172 13.79 22.20 9.02
N ASN A 173 13.39 22.88 10.10
CA ASN A 173 14.28 23.72 10.93
C ASN A 173 15.06 22.92 12.00
N CYS A 174 14.91 21.60 12.04
CA CYS A 174 15.78 20.72 12.81
C CYS A 174 16.99 20.34 11.92
N PRO A 175 18.25 20.59 12.33
CA PRO A 175 19.45 20.37 11.49
C PRO A 175 19.74 18.91 11.07
N TYR A 176 18.77 18.00 11.25
CA TYR A 176 18.92 16.56 11.09
C TYR A 176 17.78 15.88 10.32
N LEU A 177 16.90 16.61 9.61
CA LEU A 177 15.62 16.08 9.11
C LEU A 177 15.30 16.36 7.61
N VAL A 178 16.30 16.31 6.73
CA VAL A 178 16.16 16.69 5.30
C VAL A 178 15.28 15.74 4.44
N CYS A 179 14.79 14.60 4.95
CA CYS A 179 14.17 13.55 4.10
C CYS A 179 12.65 13.28 4.30
N ILE A 180 11.94 14.07 5.11
CA ILE A 180 10.70 13.59 5.76
C ILE A 180 9.37 13.88 5.02
N ILE A 181 9.30 14.84 4.08
CA ILE A 181 7.99 15.26 3.52
C ILE A 181 8.01 15.46 1.99
N THR A 182 9.00 14.93 1.28
CA THR A 182 8.92 14.79 -0.18
C THR A 182 7.96 13.71 -0.73
N PRO A 183 7.51 12.66 -0.01
CA PRO A 183 6.74 11.57 -0.63
C PRO A 183 5.27 11.87 -0.94
N MET A 184 4.62 12.78 -0.22
CA MET A 184 3.25 13.19 -0.57
C MET A 184 3.18 14.06 -1.84
N LEU A 185 4.34 14.47 -2.39
CA LEU A 185 4.40 15.55 -3.37
C LEU A 185 4.48 15.09 -4.82
N TYR A 186 4.80 13.83 -5.09
CA TYR A 186 4.97 13.31 -6.45
C TYR A 186 4.06 12.13 -6.82
N ASP A 187 3.40 11.49 -5.84
CA ASP A 187 2.69 10.21 -6.05
C ASP A 187 1.15 10.29 -5.96
N PHE A 188 0.55 11.48 -6.13
CA PHE A 188 -0.91 11.67 -6.24
C PHE A 188 -1.28 12.71 -7.30
#